data_AF-A0A0A0BBS4-F1
#
_entry.id   AF-A0A0A0BBS4-F1
#
_cell.length_a   1.000
_cell.length_b   1.000
_cell.length_c   1.000
_cell.angle_alpha   90.00
_cell.angle_beta   90.00
_cell.angle_gamma   90.00
#
_symmetry.space_group_name_H-M   'P 1'
#
loop_
_entity.id
_entity.type
_entity.pdbx_description
1 polymer ?
#
loop_
_entity_poly.entity_id
_entity_poly.type
_entity_poly.pdbx_seq_one_letter_code
_entity_poly.pdbx_strand_id
1 'polypeptide(L)'
;MTVTAQDEFRSLVKDHLGPRLRELGWTGSAAAWVRPHLTHWVLLGWQKGRYSTAASVDFTAHLAVMSKDAWDAENIPAGRRPRTPASGTLGWGVGWQASIGMLVPGTAGDRSWYVRPGDELAAIAGEVMRDVVTYGLPAVERELAAAAERPPVCWANVGGRNWFEACGRPAHVEHRSADRRRLRCPEHAST
;
A
#
# COMPACT_ATOMS: atom_id res chain seq x y z
N MET A 1 -16.98 18.71 -25.90
CA MET A 1 -17.03 18.30 -24.47
C MET A 1 -15.94 19.05 -23.74
N THR A 2 -16.26 19.70 -22.62
CA THR A 2 -15.26 20.41 -21.79
C THR A 2 -14.49 19.37 -20.97
N VAL A 3 -13.16 19.44 -20.99
CA VAL A 3 -12.29 18.56 -20.20
C VAL A 3 -12.52 18.84 -18.71
N THR A 4 -12.75 17.79 -17.91
CA THR A 4 -12.95 17.92 -16.46
C THR A 4 -11.65 17.68 -15.69
N ALA A 5 -11.57 18.14 -14.44
CA ALA A 5 -10.44 17.85 -13.56
C ALA A 5 -10.23 16.34 -13.34
N GLN A 6 -11.29 15.53 -13.43
CA GLN A 6 -11.21 14.08 -13.35
C GLN A 6 -10.56 13.47 -14.59
N ASP A 7 -10.79 14.06 -15.77
CA ASP A 7 -10.15 13.63 -17.01
C ASP A 7 -8.66 13.97 -16.98
N GLU A 8 -8.31 15.17 -16.54
CA GLU A 8 -6.93 15.59 -16.33
C GLU A 8 -6.23 14.72 -15.28
N PHE A 9 -6.87 14.43 -14.14
CA PHE A 9 -6.30 13.53 -13.13
C PHE A 9 -6.06 12.12 -13.69
N ARG A 10 -6.98 11.62 -14.52
CA ARG A 10 -6.80 10.32 -15.20
C ARG A 10 -5.60 10.36 -16.16
N SER A 11 -5.44 11.45 -16.92
CA SER A 11 -4.29 11.64 -17.81
C SER A 11 -2.99 11.80 -17.02
N LEU A 12 -2.98 12.58 -15.94
CA LEU A 12 -1.84 12.72 -15.02
C LEU A 12 -1.34 11.35 -14.55
N VAL A 13 -2.25 10.51 -14.05
CA VAL A 13 -1.89 9.18 -13.54
C VAL A 13 -1.42 8.26 -14.66
N LYS A 14 -2.11 8.24 -15.79
CA LYS A 14 -1.85 7.30 -16.89
C LYS A 14 -0.59 7.66 -17.66
N ASP A 15 -0.46 8.93 -18.04
CA ASP A 15 0.46 9.41 -19.06
C ASP A 15 1.73 10.04 -18.45
N HIS A 16 1.68 10.50 -17.19
CA HIS A 16 2.82 11.15 -16.53
C HIS A 16 3.37 10.38 -15.32
N LEU A 17 2.51 9.99 -14.36
CA LEU A 17 2.95 9.26 -13.16
C LEU A 17 3.26 7.80 -13.48
N GLY A 18 2.41 7.15 -14.27
CA GLY A 18 2.51 5.74 -14.57
C GLY A 18 3.83 5.32 -15.23
N PRO A 19 4.33 6.02 -16.28
CA PRO A 19 5.64 5.71 -16.87
C PRO A 19 6.78 5.82 -15.86
N ARG A 20 6.82 6.91 -15.07
CA ARG A 20 7.86 7.13 -14.05
C ARG A 20 7.82 6.08 -12.92
N LEU A 21 6.62 5.66 -12.52
CA LEU A 21 6.48 4.56 -11.57
C LEU A 21 7.03 3.24 -12.14
N ARG A 22 6.81 2.96 -13.44
CA ARG A 22 7.36 1.75 -14.09
C ARG A 22 8.88 1.78 -14.16
N GLU A 23 9.48 2.95 -14.43
CA GLU A 23 10.94 3.14 -14.38
C GLU A 23 11.51 2.80 -12.99
N LEU A 24 10.74 3.06 -11.93
CA LEU A 24 11.09 2.72 -10.54
C LEU A 24 10.72 1.27 -10.14
N GLY A 25 10.31 0.44 -11.11
CA GLY A 25 9.99 -0.98 -10.89
C GLY A 25 8.60 -1.24 -10.31
N TRP A 26 7.72 -0.24 -10.29
CA TRP A 26 6.32 -0.46 -9.93
C TRP A 26 5.54 -1.04 -11.12
N THR A 27 4.58 -1.89 -10.80
CA THR A 27 3.61 -2.46 -11.74
C THR A 27 2.20 -2.10 -11.30
N GLY A 28 1.26 -2.05 -12.23
CA GLY A 28 -0.12 -1.64 -11.94
C GLY A 28 -0.62 -0.53 -12.86
N SER A 29 -1.74 0.06 -12.45
CA SER A 29 -2.42 1.10 -13.22
C SER A 29 -3.39 1.89 -12.34
N ALA A 30 -3.78 3.07 -12.84
CA ALA A 30 -4.75 3.94 -12.20
C ALA A 30 -4.39 4.18 -10.72
N ALA A 31 -5.28 3.83 -9.79
CA ALA A 31 -5.16 4.13 -8.37
C ALA A 31 -4.35 3.11 -7.55
N ALA A 32 -3.86 2.02 -8.15
CA ALA A 32 -3.21 0.94 -7.42
C ALA A 32 -1.94 0.46 -8.11
N TRP A 33 -0.82 0.57 -7.39
CA TRP A 33 0.51 0.23 -7.84
C TRP A 33 1.16 -0.73 -6.84
N VAL A 34 1.89 -1.70 -7.37
CA VAL A 34 2.59 -2.74 -6.61
C VAL A 34 4.04 -2.75 -7.03
N ARG A 35 4.96 -2.65 -6.08
CA ARG A 35 6.36 -2.95 -6.31
C ARG A 35 6.60 -4.44 -6.01
N PRO A 36 7.07 -5.25 -6.98
CA PRO A 36 7.29 -6.66 -6.76
C PRO A 36 8.28 -6.89 -5.61
N HIS A 37 7.88 -7.73 -4.65
CA HIS A 37 8.74 -8.18 -3.56
C HIS A 37 8.41 -9.63 -3.24
N LEU A 38 9.40 -10.41 -2.79
CA LEU A 38 9.24 -11.86 -2.60
C LEU A 38 8.27 -12.15 -1.44
N THR A 39 8.51 -11.56 -0.28
CA THR A 39 7.83 -11.88 0.98
C THR A 39 6.80 -10.84 1.43
N HIS A 40 6.71 -9.70 0.74
CA HIS A 40 5.85 -8.58 1.14
C HIS A 40 5.01 -8.07 -0.03
N TRP A 41 3.84 -7.54 0.30
CA TRP A 41 3.10 -6.61 -0.53
C TRP A 41 3.65 -5.21 -0.29
N VAL A 42 4.12 -4.56 -1.36
CA VAL A 42 4.59 -3.18 -1.35
C VAL A 42 3.67 -2.39 -2.26
N LEU A 43 2.87 -1.49 -1.68
CA LEU A 43 1.77 -0.83 -2.37
C LEU A 43 1.95 0.67 -2.39
N LEU A 44 1.53 1.28 -3.49
CA LEU A 44 1.35 2.71 -3.64
C LEU A 44 -0.05 2.97 -4.20
N GLY A 45 -0.76 3.90 -3.57
CA GLY A 45 -2.13 4.23 -3.91
C GLY A 45 -2.37 5.71 -4.04
N TRP A 46 -3.21 6.10 -5.00
CA TRP A 46 -3.71 7.47 -5.11
C TRP A 46 -5.09 7.58 -4.46
N GLN A 47 -5.24 8.48 -3.51
CA GLN A 47 -6.52 8.78 -2.87
C GLN A 47 -6.95 10.19 -3.24
N LYS A 48 -8.08 10.31 -3.94
CA LYS A 48 -8.73 11.60 -4.19
C LYS A 48 -9.43 12.09 -2.92
N GLY A 49 -9.45 13.39 -2.73
CA GLY A 49 -10.22 14.02 -1.68
C GLY A 49 -11.73 13.86 -1.89
N ARG A 50 -12.46 13.84 -0.78
CA ARG A 50 -13.92 13.67 -0.76
C ARG A 50 -14.66 14.77 -1.52
N TYR A 51 -14.08 15.97 -1.60
CA TYR A 51 -14.73 17.17 -2.13
C TYR A 51 -14.26 17.56 -3.53
N SER A 52 -13.59 16.65 -4.25
CA SER A 52 -13.19 16.86 -5.64
C SER A 52 -14.42 17.09 -6.55
N THR A 53 -14.34 18.10 -7.42
CA THR A 53 -15.42 18.52 -8.34
C THR A 53 -14.94 18.50 -9.79
N ALA A 54 -15.81 18.82 -10.76
CA ALA A 54 -15.42 18.94 -12.17
C ALA A 54 -14.33 20.01 -12.42
N ALA A 55 -14.20 20.98 -11.51
CA ALA A 55 -13.25 22.08 -11.61
C ALA A 55 -11.90 21.80 -10.92
N SER A 56 -11.85 20.86 -9.97
CA SER A 56 -10.63 20.56 -9.23
C SER A 56 -10.69 19.18 -8.60
N VAL A 57 -9.62 18.40 -8.75
CA VAL A 57 -9.37 17.18 -7.99
C VAL A 57 -8.21 17.46 -7.05
N ASP A 58 -8.41 17.28 -5.75
CA ASP A 58 -7.33 17.17 -4.78
C ASP A 58 -7.02 15.69 -4.55
N PHE A 59 -5.76 15.34 -4.36
CA PHE A 59 -5.37 13.95 -4.10
C PHE A 59 -4.07 13.86 -3.31
N THR A 60 -3.89 12.72 -2.66
CA THR A 60 -2.68 12.35 -1.95
C THR A 60 -2.23 10.93 -2.34
N ALA A 61 -1.03 10.56 -1.88
CA ALA A 61 -0.46 9.25 -2.08
C ALA A 61 -0.36 8.50 -0.75
N HIS A 62 -0.61 7.21 -0.79
CA HIS A 62 -0.43 6.34 0.37
C HIS A 62 0.46 5.15 0.02
N LEU A 63 1.19 4.69 1.02
CA LEU A 63 2.13 3.59 0.94
C LEU A 63 1.77 2.52 1.97
N ALA A 64 2.02 1.26 1.62
CA ALA A 64 1.95 0.16 2.58
C ALA A 64 3.01 -0.90 2.32
N VAL A 65 3.46 -1.52 3.42
CA VAL A 65 4.34 -2.69 3.43
C VAL A 65 3.72 -3.73 4.35
N MET A 66 3.32 -4.86 3.77
CA MET A 66 2.62 -5.93 4.49
C MET A 66 3.25 -7.28 4.18
N SER A 67 3.48 -8.11 5.19
CA SER A 67 3.92 -9.49 4.96
C SER A 67 2.85 -10.26 4.18
N LYS A 68 3.27 -10.99 3.13
CA LYS A 68 2.36 -11.88 2.39
C LYS A 68 1.85 -13.00 3.27
N ASP A 69 2.73 -13.58 4.10
CA ASP A 69 2.34 -14.62 5.05
C ASP A 69 1.32 -14.08 6.07
N ALA A 70 1.48 -12.84 6.55
CA ALA A 70 0.50 -12.20 7.43
C ALA A 70 -0.83 -11.93 6.70
N TRP A 71 -0.77 -11.44 5.47
CA TRP A 71 -1.94 -11.22 4.62
C TRP A 71 -2.70 -12.53 4.34
N ASP A 72 -1.97 -13.63 4.15
CA ASP A 72 -2.52 -14.95 3.84
C ASP A 72 -2.97 -15.73 5.08
N ALA A 73 -2.41 -15.42 6.26
CA ALA A 73 -2.75 -16.04 7.53
C ALA A 73 -4.13 -15.60 8.07
N GLU A 74 -4.68 -14.49 7.57
CA GLU A 74 -6.00 -14.02 7.96
C GLU A 74 -7.13 -14.86 7.35
N ASN A 75 -7.94 -15.41 8.26
CA ASN A 75 -9.22 -16.04 7.99
C ASN A 75 -10.34 -15.15 8.57
N ILE A 76 -10.36 -13.86 8.20
CA ILE A 76 -11.52 -12.98 8.42
C ILE A 76 -12.64 -13.52 7.51
N PRO A 77 -13.89 -13.72 7.99
CA PRO A 77 -14.82 -14.74 7.49
C PRO A 77 -14.81 -14.93 5.98
N ALA A 78 -14.56 -16.19 5.57
CA ALA A 78 -14.42 -16.67 4.20
C ALA A 78 -15.23 -15.83 3.19
N GLY A 79 -14.53 -15.07 2.36
CA GLY A 79 -15.10 -14.37 1.20
C GLY A 79 -15.01 -12.84 1.18
N ARG A 80 -14.52 -12.17 2.24
CA ARG A 80 -14.50 -10.69 2.27
C ARG A 80 -13.18 -10.02 1.89
N ARG A 81 -12.05 -10.73 1.85
CA ARG A 81 -10.75 -10.15 1.52
C ARG A 81 -10.35 -10.47 0.07
N PRO A 82 -9.91 -9.47 -0.72
CA PRO A 82 -9.34 -9.74 -2.04
C PRO A 82 -8.05 -10.54 -1.93
N ARG A 83 -7.77 -11.39 -2.93
CA ARG A 83 -6.54 -12.20 -3.01
C ARG A 83 -5.26 -11.36 -2.91
N THR A 84 -5.31 -10.13 -3.41
CA THR A 84 -4.23 -9.15 -3.33
C THR A 84 -4.75 -7.91 -2.62
N PRO A 85 -3.98 -7.30 -1.71
CA PRO A 85 -4.36 -6.01 -1.13
C PRO A 85 -4.50 -4.95 -2.23
N ALA A 86 -5.54 -4.13 -2.12
CA ALA A 86 -5.71 -2.96 -2.98
C ALA A 86 -5.24 -1.71 -2.24
N SER A 87 -4.94 -0.60 -2.93
CA SER A 87 -4.61 0.65 -2.23
C SER A 87 -5.74 1.13 -1.30
N GLY A 88 -7.01 0.85 -1.61
CA GLY A 88 -8.13 1.08 -0.69
C GLY A 88 -8.13 0.19 0.58
N THR A 89 -7.15 -0.69 0.74
CA THR A 89 -6.97 -1.56 1.93
C THR A 89 -6.02 -0.98 2.97
N LEU A 90 -5.79 0.33 2.94
CA LEU A 90 -5.02 1.07 3.96
C LEU A 90 -5.76 1.25 5.31
N GLY A 91 -6.57 0.28 5.70
CA GLY A 91 -7.37 0.31 6.92
C GLY A 91 -7.57 -1.06 7.57
N TRP A 92 -6.90 -2.10 7.07
CA TRP A 92 -7.07 -3.47 7.60
C TRP A 92 -6.13 -3.79 8.77
N GLY A 93 -5.34 -2.83 9.25
CA GLY A 93 -4.48 -3.00 10.43
C GLY A 93 -3.31 -3.99 10.26
N VAL A 94 -3.07 -4.48 9.05
CA VAL A 94 -1.94 -5.36 8.73
C VAL A 94 -0.78 -4.53 8.19
N GLY A 95 0.40 -4.74 8.75
CA GLY A 95 1.66 -4.15 8.30
C GLY A 95 1.77 -2.63 8.53
N TRP A 96 2.82 -2.04 7.96
CA TRP A 96 3.06 -0.61 8.00
C TRP A 96 2.27 0.10 6.90
N GLN A 97 1.73 1.28 7.23
CA GLN A 97 0.96 2.11 6.30
C GLN A 97 1.20 3.58 6.62
N ALA A 98 1.32 4.41 5.59
CA ALA A 98 1.46 5.86 5.75
C ALA A 98 0.86 6.63 4.58
N SER A 99 0.25 7.78 4.87
CA SER A 99 0.09 8.85 3.87
C SER A 99 1.46 9.47 3.60
N ILE A 100 1.73 9.85 2.35
CA ILE A 100 2.98 10.52 2.00
C ILE A 100 3.15 11.85 2.74
N GLY A 101 2.05 12.53 3.09
CA GLY A 101 2.07 13.75 3.90
C GLY A 101 2.56 13.56 5.33
N MET A 102 2.56 12.33 5.85
CA MET A 102 3.17 12.00 7.13
C MET A 102 4.68 11.78 7.02
N LEU A 103 5.21 11.63 5.81
CA LEU A 103 6.62 11.33 5.55
C LEU A 103 7.42 12.56 5.12
N VAL A 104 6.75 13.59 4.58
CA VAL A 104 7.38 14.85 4.17
C VAL A 104 7.66 15.71 5.41
N PRO A 105 8.89 16.20 5.63
CA PRO A 105 9.18 17.11 6.74
C PRO A 105 8.42 18.43 6.61
N GLY A 106 7.91 18.93 7.74
CA GLY A 106 7.23 20.24 7.79
C GLY A 106 5.79 20.24 7.30
N THR A 107 5.26 19.11 6.83
CA THR A 107 3.82 18.94 6.63
C THR A 107 3.19 18.43 7.92
N ALA A 108 2.13 19.05 8.40
CA ALA A 108 1.40 18.65 9.61
C ALA A 108 0.57 17.36 9.40
N GLY A 109 1.08 16.43 8.60
CA GLY A 109 0.42 15.18 8.19
C GLY A 109 -0.29 15.21 6.84
N ASP A 110 -0.60 16.40 6.33
CA ASP A 110 -1.30 16.56 5.05
C ASP A 110 -0.38 17.08 3.94
N ARG A 111 -0.22 16.27 2.90
CA ARG A 111 0.37 16.66 1.61
C ARG A 111 -0.62 16.25 0.52
N SER A 112 -1.21 17.25 -0.12
CA SER A 112 -2.13 17.06 -1.23
C SER A 112 -1.67 17.86 -2.43
N TRP A 113 -1.86 17.29 -3.61
CA TRP A 113 -1.71 17.98 -4.89
C TRP A 113 -3.08 18.26 -5.47
N TYR A 114 -3.14 19.24 -6.36
CA TYR A 114 -4.36 19.67 -7.01
C TYR A 114 -4.20 19.55 -8.52
N VAL A 115 -5.27 19.12 -9.18
CA VAL A 115 -5.38 19.08 -10.64
C VAL A 115 -6.65 19.81 -11.04
N ARG A 116 -6.52 20.76 -11.96
CA ARG A 116 -7.59 21.54 -12.57
C ARG A 116 -7.51 21.43 -14.10
N PRO A 117 -8.62 21.69 -14.81
CA PRO A 117 -8.61 21.73 -16.28
C PRO A 117 -7.54 22.71 -16.81
N GLY A 118 -6.68 22.24 -17.70
CA GLY A 118 -5.62 23.05 -18.31
C GLY A 118 -4.34 23.23 -17.49
N ASP A 119 -4.20 22.56 -16.35
CA ASP A 119 -2.95 22.56 -15.58
C ASP A 119 -1.79 21.89 -16.35
N GLU A 120 -0.55 22.30 -16.05
CA GLU A 120 0.65 21.66 -16.57
C GLU A 120 0.91 20.32 -15.85
N LEU A 121 0.29 19.23 -16.34
CA LEU A 121 0.35 17.91 -15.70
C LEU A 121 1.77 17.38 -15.49
N ALA A 122 2.70 17.69 -16.40
CA ALA A 122 4.10 17.27 -16.27
C ALA A 122 4.80 17.88 -15.04
N ALA A 123 4.48 19.14 -14.71
CA ALA A 123 5.00 19.83 -13.54
C ALA A 123 4.43 19.22 -12.25
N ILE A 124 3.11 19.00 -12.20
CA ILE A 124 2.46 18.31 -11.07
C ILE A 124 3.07 16.92 -10.86
N ALA A 125 3.24 16.15 -11.94
CA ALA A 125 3.88 14.85 -11.87
C ALA A 125 5.34 14.94 -11.38
N GLY A 126 6.07 16.00 -11.71
CA GLY A 126 7.41 16.28 -11.21
C GLY A 126 7.44 16.43 -9.69
N GLU A 127 6.50 17.18 -9.13
CA GLU A 127 6.38 17.36 -7.68
C GLU A 127 5.97 16.08 -6.97
N VAL A 128 4.93 15.40 -7.46
CA VAL A 128 4.46 14.13 -6.90
C VAL A 128 5.60 13.11 -6.86
N MET A 129 6.29 12.93 -7.98
CA MET A 129 7.37 11.93 -8.07
C MET A 129 8.59 12.32 -7.25
N ARG A 130 8.87 13.63 -7.08
CA ARG A 130 9.91 14.09 -6.15
C ARG A 130 9.61 13.62 -4.74
N ASP A 131 8.38 13.80 -4.26
CA ASP A 131 8.00 13.40 -2.90
C ASP A 131 8.01 11.86 -2.75
N VAL A 132 7.54 11.12 -3.77
CA VAL A 132 7.58 9.65 -3.78
C VAL A 132 9.02 9.13 -3.72
N VAL A 133 9.94 9.69 -4.50
CA VAL A 133 11.34 9.24 -4.54
C VAL A 133 12.10 9.70 -3.30
N THR A 134 11.86 10.92 -2.82
CA THR A 134 12.63 11.51 -1.71
C THR A 134 12.19 10.95 -0.36
N TYR A 135 10.90 10.71 -0.17
CA TYR A 135 10.35 10.34 1.14
C TYR A 135 9.66 8.98 1.14
N GLY A 136 8.89 8.68 0.08
CA GLY A 136 8.11 7.45 -0.02
C GLY A 136 8.96 6.19 -0.12
N LEU A 137 9.86 6.14 -1.12
CA LEU A 137 10.72 4.98 -1.35
C LEU A 137 11.65 4.70 -0.16
N PRO A 138 12.38 5.68 0.41
CA PRO A 138 13.19 5.41 1.60
C PRO A 138 12.39 4.90 2.80
N ALA A 139 11.15 5.35 2.98
CA ALA A 139 10.28 4.81 4.04
C ALA A 139 9.94 3.34 3.79
N VAL A 140 9.55 2.99 2.57
CA VAL A 140 9.31 1.60 2.17
C VAL A 140 10.54 0.72 2.41
N GLU A 141 11.73 1.17 2.01
CA GLU A 141 12.97 0.41 2.18
C GLU A 141 13.31 0.19 3.66
N ARG A 142 13.12 1.20 4.51
CA ARG A 142 13.31 1.03 5.97
C ARG A 142 12.39 -0.03 6.55
N GLU A 143 11.13 -0.05 6.14
CA GLU A 143 10.16 -1.04 6.63
C GLU A 143 10.49 -2.45 6.11
N LEU A 144 10.94 -2.58 4.87
CA LEU A 144 11.40 -3.86 4.33
C LEU A 144 12.66 -4.37 5.05
N ALA A 145 13.63 -3.49 5.33
CA ALA A 145 14.83 -3.82 6.09
C ALA A 145 14.48 -4.24 7.52
N ALA A 146 13.66 -3.45 8.22
CA ALA A 146 13.20 -3.78 9.56
C ALA A 146 12.41 -5.09 9.58
N ALA A 147 11.60 -5.37 8.56
CA ALA A 147 10.87 -6.63 8.44
C ALA A 147 11.79 -7.83 8.17
N ALA A 148 12.90 -7.64 7.46
CA ALA A 148 13.89 -8.69 7.22
C ALA A 148 14.69 -9.05 8.49
N GLU A 149 14.91 -8.09 9.38
CA GLU A 149 15.58 -8.30 10.67
C GLU A 149 14.65 -8.91 11.73
N ARG A 150 13.33 -8.74 11.59
CA ARG A 150 12.36 -9.31 12.52
C ARG A 150 12.31 -10.83 12.35
N PRO A 151 12.43 -11.60 13.44
CA PRO A 151 12.20 -13.03 13.37
C PRO A 151 10.74 -13.27 12.92
N PRO A 152 10.50 -14.32 12.11
CA PRO A 152 9.14 -14.68 11.76
C PRO A 152 8.33 -14.94 13.02
N VAL A 153 7.10 -14.42 13.05
CA VAL A 153 6.16 -14.62 14.16
C VAL A 153 4.99 -15.49 13.73
N CYS A 154 4.35 -16.10 14.72
CA CYS A 154 3.18 -16.91 14.53
C CYS A 154 1.98 -16.02 14.26
N TRP A 155 1.40 -16.20 13.07
CA TRP A 155 0.20 -15.50 12.64
C TRP A 155 -1.08 -16.31 12.91
N ALA A 156 -1.06 -17.19 13.92
CA ALA A 156 -2.29 -17.85 14.37
C ALA A 156 -3.22 -16.77 14.93
N ASN A 157 -4.48 -16.77 14.50
CA ASN A 157 -5.45 -15.83 15.02
C ASN A 157 -5.85 -16.25 16.44
N VAL A 158 -5.45 -15.46 17.43
CA VAL A 158 -5.83 -15.63 18.84
C VAL A 158 -7.00 -14.71 19.24
N GLY A 159 -7.41 -13.80 18.35
CA GLY A 159 -8.55 -12.89 18.52
C GLY A 159 -9.92 -13.52 18.26
N GLY A 160 -10.01 -14.84 18.09
CA GLY A 160 -11.29 -15.52 17.88
C GLY A 160 -11.91 -15.30 16.48
N ARG A 161 -13.22 -15.55 16.33
CA ARG A 161 -13.86 -15.66 14.99
C ARG A 161 -14.12 -14.33 14.30
N ASN A 162 -14.22 -13.24 15.05
CA ASN A 162 -14.76 -11.96 14.56
C ASN A 162 -13.73 -10.82 14.51
N TRP A 163 -12.55 -10.99 15.09
CA TRP A 163 -11.44 -10.05 14.95
C TRP A 163 -10.12 -10.83 14.84
N PHE A 164 -9.11 -10.17 14.30
CA PHE A 164 -7.78 -10.74 14.16
C PHE A 164 -6.86 -10.19 15.25
N GLU A 165 -6.22 -11.11 15.97
CA GLU A 165 -5.09 -10.80 16.82
C GLU A 165 -4.02 -11.86 16.54
N ALA A 166 -2.81 -11.43 16.18
CA ALA A 166 -1.74 -12.36 15.90
C ALA A 166 -1.18 -12.94 17.21
N CYS A 167 -0.94 -14.26 17.25
CA CYS A 167 -0.24 -14.89 18.36
C CYS A 167 1.10 -14.19 18.70
N GLY A 168 1.83 -13.72 17.69
CA GLY A 168 3.02 -12.88 17.87
C GLY A 168 4.26 -13.60 18.42
N ARG A 169 4.13 -14.85 18.88
CA ARG A 169 5.26 -15.67 19.33
C ARG A 169 6.21 -16.01 18.17
N PRO A 170 7.51 -16.21 18.42
CA PRO A 170 8.43 -16.69 17.40
C PRO A 170 7.90 -17.93 16.67
N ALA A 171 7.89 -17.89 15.35
CA ALA A 171 7.47 -19.00 14.50
C ALA A 171 8.69 -19.74 13.95
N HIS A 172 8.73 -21.04 14.20
CA HIS A 172 9.80 -21.93 13.75
C HIS A 172 9.28 -23.13 12.98
N VAL A 173 7.94 -23.28 12.90
CA VAL A 173 7.30 -24.36 12.17
C VAL A 173 6.69 -23.80 10.89
N GLU A 174 7.22 -24.28 9.77
CA GLU A 174 6.70 -23.99 8.45
C GLU A 174 5.60 -25.00 8.11
N HIS A 175 4.38 -24.52 7.92
CA HIS A 175 3.27 -25.31 7.43
C HIS A 175 3.01 -24.96 5.96
N ARG A 176 3.21 -25.93 5.06
CA ARG A 176 2.93 -25.77 3.62
C ARG A 176 1.59 -26.40 3.29
N SER A 177 0.63 -25.61 2.80
CA SER A 177 -0.53 -26.11 2.05
C SER A 177 -0.25 -26.04 0.55
N ALA A 178 -1.11 -26.66 -0.27
CA ALA A 178 -0.97 -26.68 -1.73
C ALA A 178 -0.85 -25.28 -2.36
N ASP A 179 -1.34 -24.24 -1.69
CA ASP A 179 -1.37 -22.86 -2.16
C ASP A 179 -0.62 -21.86 -1.27
N ARG A 180 -0.18 -22.22 -0.05
CA ARG A 180 0.33 -21.25 0.94
C ARG A 180 1.43 -21.78 1.83
N ARG A 181 2.32 -20.86 2.21
CA ARG A 181 3.28 -21.02 3.30
C ARG A 181 2.71 -20.31 4.53
N ARG A 182 2.68 -20.99 5.69
CA ARG A 182 2.28 -20.39 6.96
C ARG A 182 3.36 -20.63 8.00
N LEU A 183 3.70 -19.60 8.75
CA LEU A 183 4.64 -19.68 9.85
C LEU A 183 3.86 -19.74 11.17
N ARG A 184 4.10 -20.82 11.93
CA ARG A 184 3.45 -21.10 13.22
C ARG A 184 4.50 -21.28 14.31
N CYS A 185 4.13 -20.92 15.54
CA CYS A 185 4.87 -21.37 16.72
C CYS A 185 4.53 -22.84 16.99
N PRO A 186 5.33 -23.58 17.78
CA PRO A 186 5.07 -24.98 18.08
C PRO A 186 3.66 -25.27 18.61
N GLU A 187 3.09 -24.38 19.42
CA GLU A 187 1.74 -24.53 19.98
C GLU A 187 0.63 -24.46 18.93
N HIS A 188 0.83 -23.70 17.86
CA HIS A 188 -0.14 -23.53 16.78
C HIS A 188 0.26 -24.27 15.50
N ALA A 189 1.25 -25.17 15.59
CA ALA A 189 1.73 -25.96 14.45
C ALA A 189 0.74 -27.08 14.06
N SER A 190 -0.06 -27.55 15.02
CA SER A 190 -0.98 -28.69 14.87
C SER A 190 -2.45 -28.29 14.71
N THR A 191 -2.73 -26.98 14.59
CA THR A 191 -4.09 -26.39 14.44
C THR A 191 -4.28 -25.79 13.05
#